data_AF-A0AAD1T4Y2-F1
#
_entry.id   AF-A0AAD1T4Y2-F1
#
_cell.length_a   1.000
_cell.length_b   1.000
_cell.length_c   1.000
_cell.angle_alpha   90.00
_cell.angle_beta   90.00
_cell.angle_gamma   90.00
#
_symmetry.space_group_name_H-M   'P 1'
#
loop_
_entity.id
_entity.type
_entity.pdbx_description
1 polymer ?
#
loop_
_entity_poly.entity_id
_entity_poly.type
_entity_poly.pdbx_seq_one_letter_code
_entity_poly.pdbx_strand_id
1 'polypeptide(L)'
;MEAYEMVESLNQLPVPIRLTAHISPEKVQYLDVELVVGNGRIEYSLYTKMTDRNTLLHANSAHPQSLIKSLPKAQYLRVMRNNSDETIKERQLSEMTNKFLQRGYQRSALDQALKEAKKPRIPREQAPTQRLVFPTTYHKSTQSISSAIRKNWRILATDDTLPK
;
A
#
# COMPACT_ATOMS: atom_id res chain seq x y z
N MET A 1 -21.23 4.92 -28.71
CA MET A 1 -20.71 5.49 -29.97
C MET A 1 -19.99 6.82 -29.70
N GLU A 2 -20.65 7.79 -29.08
CA GLU A 2 -20.12 9.15 -28.86
C GLU A 2 -18.71 9.25 -28.22
N ALA A 3 -18.42 8.45 -27.19
CA ALA A 3 -17.13 8.53 -26.50
C ALA A 3 -15.94 7.99 -27.34
N TYR A 4 -16.17 7.03 -28.23
CA TYR A 4 -15.12 6.54 -29.15
C TYR A 4 -14.85 7.56 -30.24
N GLU A 5 -15.90 8.15 -30.81
CA GLU A 5 -15.81 9.20 -31.84
C GLU A 5 -15.08 10.45 -31.34
N MET A 6 -15.31 10.83 -30.08
CA MET A 6 -14.57 11.92 -29.44
C MET A 6 -13.07 11.62 -29.37
N VAL A 7 -12.70 10.41 -28.95
CA VAL A 7 -11.29 10.00 -28.80
C VAL A 7 -10.60 9.93 -30.15
N GLU A 8 -11.28 9.40 -31.18
CA GLU A 8 -10.76 9.39 -32.55
C GLU A 8 -10.56 10.80 -33.09
N SER A 9 -11.52 11.70 -32.89
CA SER A 9 -11.44 13.10 -33.33
C SER A 9 -10.27 13.84 -32.68
N LEU A 10 -10.09 13.67 -31.36
CA LEU A 10 -8.97 14.26 -30.63
C LEU A 10 -7.61 13.70 -31.09
N ASN A 11 -7.58 12.42 -31.46
CA ASN A 11 -6.39 11.79 -32.02
C ASN A 11 -6.05 12.25 -33.44
N GLN A 12 -6.89 13.02 -34.14
CA GLN A 12 -6.52 13.63 -35.42
C GLN A 12 -5.74 14.94 -35.28
N LEU A 13 -5.74 15.55 -34.09
CA LEU A 13 -5.01 16.79 -33.85
C LEU A 13 -3.48 16.57 -33.99
N PRO A 14 -2.73 17.55 -34.50
CA PRO A 14 -1.27 17.47 -34.66
C PRO A 14 -0.54 17.69 -33.33
N VAL A 15 -0.96 16.96 -32.29
CA VAL A 15 -0.36 16.97 -30.95
C VAL A 15 0.39 15.65 -30.70
N PRO A 16 1.49 15.67 -29.92
CA PRO A 16 2.30 14.47 -29.69
C PRO A 16 1.62 13.44 -28.77
N ILE A 17 0.50 13.78 -28.14
CA ILE A 17 -0.22 12.92 -27.20
C ILE A 17 -1.31 12.16 -27.95
N ARG A 18 -1.31 10.83 -27.84
CA ARG A 18 -2.40 9.97 -28.31
C ARG A 18 -3.23 9.49 -27.14
N LEU A 19 -4.55 9.59 -27.27
CA LEU A 19 -5.52 9.12 -26.30
C LEU A 19 -5.90 7.68 -26.61
N THR A 20 -6.01 6.87 -25.56
CA THR A 20 -6.58 5.52 -25.61
C THR A 20 -7.85 5.49 -24.78
N ALA A 21 -8.89 4.83 -25.29
CA ALA A 21 -10.13 4.64 -24.57
C ALA A 21 -10.46 3.14 -24.49
N HIS A 22 -10.84 2.71 -23.30
CA HIS A 22 -11.35 1.38 -23.06
C HIS A 22 -12.75 1.52 -22.46
N ILE A 23 -13.76 1.24 -23.27
CA ILE A 23 -15.17 1.38 -22.89
C ILE A 23 -15.78 0.00 -22.94
N SER A 24 -16.27 -0.46 -21.79
CA SER A 24 -17.03 -1.71 -21.72
C SER A 24 -18.24 -1.49 -20.81
N PRO A 25 -19.43 -1.99 -21.20
CA PRO A 25 -20.63 -1.91 -20.38
C PRO A 25 -20.60 -2.86 -19.19
N GLU A 26 -19.72 -3.87 -19.22
CA GLU A 26 -19.66 -4.94 -18.23
C GLU A 26 -18.51 -4.75 -17.24
N LYS A 27 -17.38 -4.19 -17.67
CA LYS A 27 -16.20 -4.05 -16.82
C LYS A 27 -15.40 -2.78 -17.09
N VAL A 28 -14.85 -2.20 -16.04
CA VAL A 28 -13.93 -1.06 -16.16
C VAL A 28 -12.84 -1.12 -15.10
N GLN A 29 -11.64 -0.75 -15.50
CA GLN A 29 -10.49 -0.65 -14.61
C GLN A 29 -10.35 0.81 -14.17
N TYR A 30 -10.33 1.04 -12.86
CA TYR A 30 -10.17 2.38 -12.30
C TYR A 30 -9.25 2.33 -11.09
N LEU A 31 -8.16 3.10 -11.15
CA LEU A 31 -7.10 3.09 -10.13
C LEU A 31 -6.62 1.66 -9.84
N ASP A 32 -6.87 1.17 -8.63
CA ASP A 32 -6.49 -0.16 -8.17
C ASP A 32 -7.65 -1.15 -8.05
N VAL A 33 -8.76 -0.89 -8.71
CA VAL A 33 -9.91 -1.80 -8.77
C VAL A 33 -10.36 -2.07 -10.20
N GLU A 34 -10.80 -3.30 -10.43
CA GLU A 34 -11.60 -3.66 -11.60
C GLU A 34 -13.04 -3.81 -11.13
N LEU A 35 -13.92 -3.02 -11.72
CA LEU A 35 -15.35 -3.04 -11.47
C LEU A 35 -16.00 -3.92 -12.53
N VAL A 36 -16.90 -4.80 -12.10
CA VAL A 36 -17.68 -5.67 -12.97
C VAL A 36 -19.16 -5.53 -12.60
N VAL A 37 -20.01 -5.32 -13.60
CA VAL A 37 -21.46 -5.30 -13.41
C VAL A 37 -21.97 -6.73 -13.57
N GLY A 38 -22.40 -7.34 -12.46
CA GLY A 38 -22.90 -8.71 -12.42
C GLY A 38 -24.13 -8.83 -11.52
N ASN A 39 -25.14 -9.60 -11.94
CA ASN A 39 -26.34 -9.89 -11.13
C ASN A 39 -27.05 -8.64 -10.56
N GLY A 40 -27.06 -7.54 -11.32
CA GLY A 40 -27.67 -6.27 -10.90
C GLY A 40 -26.90 -5.51 -9.81
N ARG A 41 -25.64 -5.86 -9.54
CA ARG A 41 -24.76 -5.21 -8.56
C ARG A 41 -23.40 -4.93 -9.18
N ILE A 42 -22.65 -4.02 -8.55
CA ILE A 42 -21.25 -3.77 -8.89
C ILE A 42 -20.40 -4.66 -8.00
N GLU A 43 -19.72 -5.62 -8.63
CA GLU A 43 -18.63 -6.36 -8.04
C GLU A 43 -17.32 -5.63 -8.30
N TYR A 44 -16.37 -5.76 -7.38
CA TYR A 44 -15.07 -5.13 -7.50
C TYR A 44 -13.97 -6.06 -7.01
N SER A 45 -12.82 -6.00 -7.65
CA SER A 45 -11.64 -6.77 -7.26
C SER A 45 -10.37 -5.94 -7.40
N LEU A 46 -9.29 -6.34 -6.72
CA LEU A 46 -8.01 -5.64 -6.84
C LEU A 46 -7.49 -5.78 -8.27
N TYR A 47 -7.21 -4.67 -8.94
CA TYR A 47 -6.64 -4.67 -10.27
C TYR A 47 -5.12 -4.43 -10.23
N THR A 48 -4.40 -5.14 -11.10
CA THR A 48 -2.96 -4.95 -11.33
C THR A 48 -2.75 -4.97 -12.84
N LYS A 49 -2.03 -3.97 -13.38
CA LYS A 49 -1.79 -3.93 -14.83
C LYS A 49 -0.90 -5.10 -15.23
N MET A 50 -1.11 -5.62 -16.43
CA MET A 50 -0.31 -6.73 -16.97
C MET A 50 1.19 -6.39 -17.04
N THR A 51 1.54 -5.10 -17.17
CA THR A 51 2.91 -4.61 -17.20
C THR A 51 3.51 -4.36 -15.81
N ASP A 52 2.73 -4.47 -14.74
CA ASP A 52 3.20 -4.16 -13.39
C ASP A 52 4.16 -5.26 -12.90
N ARG A 53 5.37 -4.83 -12.52
CA ARG A 53 6.34 -5.70 -11.88
C ARG A 53 6.06 -5.82 -10.38
N ASN A 54 6.65 -6.83 -9.74
CA ASN A 54 6.63 -6.93 -8.28
C ASN A 54 7.52 -5.83 -7.65
N THR A 55 6.92 -4.67 -7.36
CA THR A 55 7.57 -3.47 -6.82
C THR A 55 7.61 -3.43 -5.28
N LEU A 56 7.18 -4.50 -4.61
CA LEU A 56 7.24 -4.59 -3.15
C LEU A 56 8.71 -4.44 -2.67
N LEU A 57 8.89 -3.86 -1.48
CA LEU A 57 10.23 -3.76 -0.88
C LEU A 57 10.83 -5.15 -0.68
N HIS A 58 12.15 -5.29 -0.81
CA HIS A 58 12.82 -6.54 -0.46
C HIS A 58 12.98 -6.63 1.06
N ALA A 59 12.86 -7.82 1.65
CA ALA A 59 12.97 -8.00 3.10
C ALA A 59 14.32 -7.53 3.69
N ASN A 60 15.39 -7.58 2.88
CA ASN A 60 16.74 -7.16 3.26
C ASN A 60 17.15 -5.78 2.72
N SER A 61 16.20 -5.01 2.18
CA SER A 61 16.48 -3.68 1.65
C SER A 61 16.88 -2.68 2.74
N ALA A 62 17.51 -1.56 2.36
CA ALA A 62 17.97 -0.52 3.28
C ALA A 62 16.83 0.42 3.74
N HIS A 63 15.69 -0.15 4.12
CA HIS A 63 14.53 0.60 4.64
C HIS A 63 14.34 0.37 6.14
N PRO A 64 13.59 1.25 6.84
CA PRO A 64 13.23 1.05 8.24
C PRO A 64 12.59 -0.32 8.49
N GLN A 65 13.06 -1.03 9.51
CA GLN A 65 12.55 -2.36 9.81
C GLN A 65 11.04 -2.35 10.12
N SER A 66 10.55 -1.26 10.72
CA SER A 66 9.12 -1.06 10.98
C SER A 66 8.30 -1.04 9.69
N LEU A 67 8.80 -0.39 8.63
CA LEU A 67 8.17 -0.34 7.32
C LEU A 67 8.18 -1.71 6.64
N ILE A 68 9.34 -2.39 6.66
CA ILE A 68 9.47 -3.73 6.08
C ILE A 68 8.48 -4.69 6.74
N LYS A 69 8.36 -4.65 8.07
CA LYS A 69 7.45 -5.51 8.85
C LYS A 69 5.97 -5.16 8.68
N SER A 70 5.63 -3.88 8.50
CA SER A 70 4.23 -3.45 8.38
C SER A 70 3.66 -3.60 6.96
N LEU A 71 4.53 -3.62 5.94
CA LEU A 71 4.15 -3.65 4.53
C LEU A 71 3.24 -4.85 4.17
N PRO A 72 3.52 -6.11 4.58
CA PRO A 72 2.65 -7.25 4.27
C PRO A 72 1.21 -7.04 4.78
N LYS A 73 1.07 -6.65 6.04
CA LYS A 73 -0.25 -6.39 6.64
C LYS A 73 -1.00 -5.30 5.88
N ALA A 74 -0.32 -4.22 5.51
CA ALA A 74 -0.94 -3.12 4.75
C ALA A 74 -1.44 -3.59 3.37
N GLN A 75 -0.67 -4.42 2.67
CA GLN A 75 -1.09 -4.96 1.37
C GLN A 75 -2.21 -6.00 1.49
N TYR A 76 -2.20 -6.86 2.52
CA TYR A 76 -3.32 -7.77 2.76
C TYR A 76 -4.62 -7.02 3.06
N LEU A 77 -4.56 -5.96 3.87
CA LEU A 77 -5.71 -5.09 4.12
C LEU A 77 -6.23 -4.41 2.84
N ARG A 78 -5.33 -4.07 1.90
CA ARG A 78 -5.71 -3.54 0.59
C ARG A 78 -6.45 -4.58 -0.24
N VAL A 79 -5.95 -5.81 -0.32
CA VAL A 79 -6.65 -6.92 -1.00
C VAL A 79 -8.04 -7.14 -0.38
N MET A 80 -8.15 -7.18 0.94
CA MET A 80 -9.44 -7.39 1.62
C MET A 80 -10.44 -6.27 1.36
N ARG A 81 -9.99 -5.02 1.34
CA ARG A 81 -10.84 -3.84 1.11
C ARG A 81 -11.29 -3.71 -0.34
N ASN A 82 -10.44 -4.10 -1.29
CA ASN A 82 -10.67 -3.91 -2.71
C ASN A 82 -11.28 -5.17 -3.37
N ASN A 83 -11.95 -6.04 -2.61
CA ASN A 83 -12.67 -7.19 -3.16
C ASN A 83 -14.07 -7.32 -2.56
N SER A 84 -15.08 -7.46 -3.41
CA SER A 84 -16.46 -7.77 -3.02
C SER A 84 -16.73 -9.27 -2.88
N ASP A 85 -16.05 -10.09 -3.70
CA ASP A 85 -16.20 -11.55 -3.69
C ASP A 85 -15.14 -12.22 -2.82
N GLU A 86 -15.54 -13.21 -2.02
CA GLU A 86 -14.63 -13.89 -1.09
C GLU A 86 -13.66 -14.84 -1.82
N THR A 87 -14.12 -15.51 -2.89
CA THR A 87 -13.30 -16.45 -3.67
C THR A 87 -12.16 -15.71 -4.38
N ILE A 88 -12.46 -14.58 -5.02
CA ILE A 88 -11.47 -13.71 -5.67
C ILE A 88 -10.50 -13.15 -4.63
N LYS A 89 -11.01 -12.72 -3.46
CA LYS A 89 -10.19 -12.20 -2.36
C LYS A 89 -9.19 -13.24 -1.87
N GLU A 90 -9.60 -14.47 -1.63
CA GLU A 90 -8.70 -15.54 -1.17
C GLU A 90 -7.62 -15.87 -2.20
N ARG A 91 -7.99 -15.95 -3.49
CA ARG A 91 -7.02 -16.12 -4.58
C ARG A 91 -5.99 -14.99 -4.59
N GLN A 92 -6.43 -13.74 -4.51
CA GLN A 92 -5.53 -12.58 -4.54
C GLN A 92 -4.68 -12.44 -3.27
N LEU A 93 -5.15 -12.91 -2.11
CA LEU A 93 -4.34 -13.01 -0.90
C LEU A 93 -3.20 -14.03 -1.07
N SER A 94 -3.47 -15.16 -1.74
CA SER A 94 -2.45 -16.15 -2.10
C SER A 94 -1.42 -15.57 -3.06
N GLU A 95 -1.88 -14.89 -4.12
CA GLU A 95 -1.00 -14.20 -5.08
C GLU A 95 -0.12 -13.14 -4.40
N MET A 96 -0.69 -12.33 -3.51
CA MET A 96 0.04 -11.33 -2.74
C MET A 96 1.09 -11.98 -1.84
N THR A 97 0.75 -13.11 -1.20
CA THR A 97 1.71 -13.87 -0.38
C THR A 97 2.88 -14.38 -1.22
N ASN A 98 2.61 -14.90 -2.42
CA ASN A 98 3.65 -15.33 -3.35
C ASN A 98 4.54 -14.16 -3.79
N LYS A 99 3.96 -12.97 -4.04
CA LYS A 99 4.74 -11.77 -4.34
C LYS A 99 5.68 -11.40 -3.19
N PHE A 100 5.27 -11.52 -1.93
CA PHE A 100 6.16 -11.27 -0.79
C PHE A 100 7.24 -12.35 -0.62
N LEU A 101 6.92 -13.63 -0.84
CA LEU A 101 7.90 -14.72 -0.80
C LEU A 101 9.03 -14.50 -1.82
N GLN A 102 8.68 -14.08 -3.04
CA GLN A 102 9.66 -13.70 -4.08
C GLN A 102 10.55 -12.51 -3.67
N ARG A 103 10.16 -11.74 -2.65
CA ARG A 103 10.90 -10.58 -2.13
C ARG A 103 11.65 -10.88 -0.82
N GLY A 104 11.82 -12.16 -0.50
CA GLY A 104 12.64 -12.64 0.61
C GLY A 104 11.96 -12.61 1.97
N TYR A 105 10.64 -12.42 2.02
CA TYR A 105 9.90 -12.45 3.28
C TYR A 105 9.73 -13.89 3.78
N GLN A 106 9.85 -14.07 5.09
CA GLN A 106 9.65 -15.37 5.74
C GLN A 106 8.17 -15.73 5.81
N ARG A 107 7.82 -16.99 5.46
CA ARG A 107 6.43 -17.45 5.42
C ARG A 107 5.69 -17.25 6.75
N SER A 108 6.34 -17.57 7.87
CA SER A 108 5.78 -17.39 9.21
C SER A 108 5.38 -15.93 9.52
N ALA A 109 6.18 -14.96 9.08
CA ALA A 109 5.88 -13.55 9.23
C ALA A 109 4.69 -13.11 8.36
N LEU A 110 4.57 -13.67 7.16
CA LEU A 110 3.44 -13.42 6.26
C LEU A 110 2.13 -14.01 6.81
N ASP A 111 2.17 -15.24 7.32
CA ASP A 111 1.01 -15.89 7.93
C ASP A 111 0.52 -15.10 9.16
N GLN A 112 1.45 -14.61 10.00
CA GLN A 112 1.10 -13.73 11.12
C GLN A 112 0.49 -12.42 10.64
N ALA A 113 1.08 -11.75 9.65
CA ALA A 113 0.57 -10.50 9.11
C ALA A 113 -0.83 -10.67 8.50
N LEU A 114 -1.08 -11.80 7.82
CA LEU A 114 -2.39 -12.14 7.28
C LEU A 114 -3.41 -12.40 8.39
N LYS A 115 -3.04 -13.17 9.42
CA LYS A 115 -3.88 -13.39 10.61
C LYS A 115 -4.25 -12.07 11.29
N GLU A 116 -3.31 -11.14 11.38
CA GLU A 116 -3.58 -9.80 11.92
C GLU A 116 -4.44 -8.94 11.00
N ALA A 117 -4.33 -9.07 9.69
CA ALA A 117 -5.15 -8.34 8.73
C ALA A 117 -6.61 -8.79 8.75
N LYS A 118 -6.86 -10.08 8.99
CA LYS A 118 -8.22 -10.65 9.12
C LYS A 118 -8.95 -10.23 10.40
N LYS A 119 -8.25 -9.67 11.39
CA LYS A 119 -8.90 -9.21 12.63
C LYS A 119 -9.75 -7.95 12.36
N PRO A 120 -10.95 -7.84 12.94
CA PRO A 120 -11.75 -6.63 12.82
C PRO A 120 -10.98 -5.44 13.39
N ARG A 121 -10.99 -4.32 12.66
CA ARG A 121 -10.36 -3.09 13.10
C ARG A 121 -11.33 -2.28 13.95
N ILE A 122 -10.91 -2.01 15.18
CA ILE A 122 -11.54 -0.99 16.02
C ILE A 122 -10.79 0.31 15.74
N PRO A 123 -11.45 1.37 15.25
CA PRO A 123 -10.83 2.69 15.14
C PRO A 123 -10.29 3.08 16.51
N ARG A 124 -8.98 3.32 16.60
CA ARG A 124 -8.37 3.80 17.83
C ARG A 124 -8.29 5.31 17.72
N GLU A 125 -9.09 6.01 18.51
CA GLU A 125 -8.91 7.44 18.71
C GLU A 125 -7.53 7.65 19.33
N GLN A 126 -6.68 8.40 18.64
CA GLN A 126 -5.40 8.84 19.15
C GLN A 126 -5.57 10.30 19.53
N ALA A 127 -5.55 10.59 20.83
CA ALA A 127 -5.48 11.96 21.29
C ALA A 127 -4.20 12.61 20.72
N PRO A 128 -4.29 13.84 20.19
CA PRO A 128 -3.11 14.58 19.77
C PRO A 128 -2.20 14.73 21.00
N THR A 129 -1.02 14.13 20.93
CA THR A 129 0.01 14.31 21.96
C THR A 129 1.10 15.17 21.36
N GLN A 130 1.35 16.34 21.96
CA GLN A 130 2.58 17.08 21.72
C GLN A 130 3.74 16.19 22.13
N ARG A 131 4.58 15.83 21.16
CA ARG A 131 5.79 15.04 21.37
C ARG A 131 6.92 15.73 20.65
N LEU A 132 8.05 15.92 21.35
CA LEU A 132 9.27 16.39 20.71
C LEU A 132 9.73 15.33 19.71
N VAL A 133 9.90 15.73 18.45
CA VAL A 133 10.36 14.86 17.36
C VAL A 133 11.72 15.33 16.89
N PHE A 134 12.66 14.40 16.74
CA PHE A 134 13.94 14.64 16.12
C PHE A 134 13.95 14.01 14.71
N PRO A 135 13.64 14.78 13.65
CA PRO A 135 13.59 14.26 12.29
C PRO A 135 15.01 13.96 11.80
N THR A 136 15.25 12.73 11.40
CA THR A 136 16.53 12.30 10.81
C THR A 136 16.31 11.51 9.54
N THR A 137 17.22 11.63 8.58
CA THR A 137 17.29 10.73 7.44
C THR A 137 17.59 9.31 7.91
N TYR A 138 16.84 8.33 7.42
CA TYR A 138 17.04 6.94 7.81
C TYR A 138 18.36 6.40 7.23
N HIS A 139 19.20 5.85 8.10
CA HIS A 139 20.36 5.04 7.72
C HIS A 139 20.57 3.97 8.79
N LYS A 140 21.14 2.81 8.45
CA LYS A 140 21.34 1.74 9.46
C LYS A 140 22.20 2.21 10.64
N SER A 141 23.14 3.14 10.41
CA SER A 141 23.94 3.73 11.48
C SER A 141 23.19 4.74 12.35
N THR A 142 22.06 5.32 11.91
CA THR A 142 21.32 6.29 12.74
C THR A 142 20.53 5.63 13.87
N GLN A 143 20.45 4.29 13.86
CA GLN A 143 19.91 3.50 14.97
C GLN A 143 20.71 3.72 16.27
N SER A 144 22.04 3.88 16.18
CA SER A 144 22.88 4.15 17.35
C SER A 144 22.62 5.53 17.93
N ILE A 145 22.42 6.54 17.07
CA ILE A 145 22.06 7.91 17.45
C ILE A 145 20.70 7.89 18.18
N SER A 146 19.70 7.24 17.59
CA SER A 146 18.37 7.07 18.21
C SER A 146 18.47 6.39 19.58
N SER A 147 19.31 5.38 19.71
CA SER A 147 19.54 4.67 20.97
C SER A 147 20.21 5.56 22.01
N ALA A 148 21.24 6.31 21.62
CA ALA A 148 21.96 7.24 22.48
C ALA A 148 21.06 8.36 22.98
N ILE A 149 20.23 8.96 22.11
CA ILE A 149 19.27 10.00 22.49
C ILE A 149 18.27 9.45 23.52
N ARG A 150 17.67 8.28 23.26
CA ARG A 150 16.70 7.66 24.18
C ARG A 150 17.32 7.30 25.53
N LYS A 151 18.56 6.78 25.51
CA LYS A 151 19.31 6.42 26.74
C LYS A 151 19.59 7.65 27.61
N ASN A 152 19.96 8.77 26.99
CA ASN A 152 20.32 10.01 27.69
C ASN A 152 19.16 11.02 27.78
N TRP A 153 17.93 10.61 27.43
CA TRP A 153 16.78 11.52 27.37
C TRP A 153 16.50 12.24 28.69
N ARG A 154 16.75 11.59 29.83
CA ARG A 154 16.58 12.22 31.16
C ARG A 154 17.47 13.45 31.34
N ILE A 155 18.64 13.49 30.71
CA ILE A 155 19.56 14.62 30.75
C ILE A 155 19.16 15.65 29.68
N LEU A 156 18.84 15.20 28.47
CA LEU A 156 18.41 16.11 27.40
C LEU A 156 17.13 16.86 27.80
N ALA A 157 16.20 16.21 28.52
CA ALA A 157 14.96 16.82 28.97
C ALA A 157 15.12 17.93 30.02
N THR A 158 16.30 18.11 30.62
CA THR A 158 16.58 19.24 31.53
C THR A 158 17.03 20.50 30.78
N ASP A 159 17.25 20.42 29.47
CA ASP A 159 17.65 21.57 28.66
C ASP A 159 16.45 22.49 28.40
N ASP A 160 16.51 23.71 28.93
CA ASP A 160 15.44 24.71 28.80
C ASP A 160 15.27 25.25 27.37
N THR A 161 16.23 25.00 26.47
CA THR A 161 16.16 25.42 25.06
C THR A 161 15.34 24.46 24.19
N LEU A 162 15.04 23.25 24.68
CA LEU A 162 14.23 22.31 23.92
C LEU A 162 12.74 22.72 23.91
N PRO A 163 12.04 22.55 22.77
CA PRO A 163 10.60 22.76 22.71
C PRO A 163 9.88 21.81 23.68
N LYS A 164 8.99 22.37 24.51
CA LYS A 164 8.15 21.62 25.46
C LYS A 164 6.86 21.14 24.79
#